data_AF-A0AAV2D664-F1
#
_entry.id   AF-A0AAV2D664-F1
#
_cell.length_a   1.000
_cell.length_b   1.000
_cell.length_c   1.000
_cell.angle_alpha   90.00
_cell.angle_beta   90.00
_cell.angle_gamma   90.00
#
_symmetry.space_group_name_H-M   'P 1'
#
loop_
_entity.id
_entity.type
_entity.pdbx_description
1 polymer ?
#
loop_
_entity_poly.entity_id
_entity_poly.type
_entity_poly.pdbx_seq_one_letter_code
_entity_poly.pdbx_strand_id
1 'polypeptide(L)'
;MRRYFFMESADWADLFIMSLQDHKWSVMEVDQNVPEIQGILELSLQRSSCGRDPNKDRLFVYTKGSGLMISSAVGVNALDFLGLGYRVEWPISIILTPRALKMYAQIFSFLMKVKLAASSLTGIWCSLKVVNQLISKNRHSALHHQEVGHWNMLITMRYNQ
;
A
#
# COMPACT_ATOMS: atom_id res chain seq x y z
N MET A 1 3.30 -20.44 -7.44
CA MET A 1 3.83 -20.38 -6.05
C MET A 1 4.83 -19.26 -5.85
N ARG A 2 6.02 -19.31 -6.49
CA ARG A 2 7.08 -18.28 -6.33
C ARG A 2 6.59 -16.84 -6.58
N ARG A 3 5.89 -16.62 -7.69
CA ARG A 3 5.29 -15.32 -8.06
C ARG A 3 4.40 -14.69 -6.97
N TYR A 4 3.67 -15.52 -6.24
CA TYR A 4 2.69 -15.06 -5.25
C TYR A 4 3.29 -15.04 -3.85
N PHE A 5 3.71 -16.19 -3.31
CA PHE A 5 4.14 -16.28 -1.91
C PHE A 5 5.50 -15.63 -1.64
N PHE A 6 6.37 -15.55 -2.63
CA PHE A 6 7.68 -14.91 -2.53
C PHE A 6 7.73 -13.55 -3.21
N MET A 7 6.61 -13.08 -3.79
CA MET A 7 6.49 -11.78 -4.45
C MET A 7 7.60 -11.52 -5.49
N GLU A 8 7.87 -12.49 -6.36
CA GLU A 8 8.98 -12.41 -7.32
C GLU A 8 8.99 -11.12 -8.19
N SER A 9 7.85 -10.75 -8.76
CA SER A 9 7.66 -9.47 -9.46
C SER A 9 7.12 -8.37 -8.54
N ALA A 10 6.49 -8.78 -7.42
CA ALA A 10 5.85 -7.95 -6.40
C ALA A 10 4.75 -6.98 -6.87
N ASP A 11 4.65 -6.63 -8.15
CA ASP A 11 3.72 -5.65 -8.74
C ASP A 11 2.25 -5.86 -8.36
N TRP A 12 1.77 -7.10 -8.34
CA TRP A 12 0.40 -7.40 -7.88
C TRP A 12 0.19 -6.99 -6.42
N ALA A 13 1.20 -7.14 -5.56
CA ALA A 13 1.12 -6.79 -4.15
C ALA A 13 1.18 -5.27 -3.93
N ASP A 14 1.81 -4.50 -4.83
CA ASP A 14 1.74 -3.03 -4.79
C ASP A 14 0.32 -2.55 -5.08
N LEU A 15 -0.31 -3.08 -6.12
CA LEU A 15 -1.69 -2.77 -6.47
C LEU A 15 -2.66 -3.17 -5.35
N PHE A 16 -2.40 -4.32 -4.73
CA PHE A 16 -3.19 -4.82 -3.61
C PHE A 16 -3.10 -3.89 -2.39
N ILE A 17 -1.89 -3.49 -1.98
CA ILE A 17 -1.68 -2.56 -0.86
C ILE A 17 -2.31 -1.20 -1.15
N MET A 18 -2.11 -0.65 -2.35
CA MET A 18 -2.67 0.65 -2.73
C MET A 18 -4.20 0.63 -2.68
N SER A 19 -4.81 -0.42 -3.23
CA SER A 19 -6.28 -0.58 -3.25
C SER A 19 -6.85 -0.77 -1.84
N LEU A 20 -6.13 -1.49 -0.97
CA LEU A 20 -6.51 -1.61 0.44
C LEU A 20 -6.44 -0.26 1.17
N GLN A 21 -5.39 0.53 0.95
CA GLN A 21 -5.23 1.84 1.60
C GLN A 21 -6.28 2.87 1.16
N ASP A 22 -6.70 2.81 -0.10
CA ASP A 22 -7.73 3.70 -0.65
C ASP A 22 -9.15 3.34 -0.17
N HIS A 23 -9.36 2.11 0.30
CA HIS A 23 -10.63 1.71 0.86
C HIS A 23 -10.87 2.35 2.23
N LYS A 24 -12.09 2.83 2.47
CA LYS A 24 -12.52 3.33 3.78
C LYS A 24 -13.13 2.17 4.56
N TRP A 25 -12.33 1.56 5.44
CA TRP A 25 -12.74 0.36 6.16
C TRP A 25 -13.70 0.84 7.24
N SER A 26 -14.99 0.50 7.13
CA SER A 26 -15.88 0.69 8.27
C SER A 26 -15.40 -0.22 9.40
N VAL A 27 -15.56 0.22 10.64
CA VAL A 27 -15.30 -0.59 11.83
C VAL A 27 -16.35 -1.70 11.87
N MET A 28 -16.18 -2.72 11.04
CA MET A 28 -17.02 -3.93 11.01
C MET A 28 -16.14 -5.17 11.11
N GLU A 29 -16.75 -6.24 11.63
CA GLU A 29 -16.10 -7.51 11.92
C GLU A 29 -15.33 -8.05 10.72
N VAL A 30 -14.11 -8.52 10.97
CA VAL A 30 -13.11 -8.91 9.95
C VAL A 30 -13.65 -9.94 8.95
N ASP A 31 -14.54 -10.82 9.40
CA ASP A 31 -15.11 -11.87 8.56
C ASP A 31 -16.08 -11.34 7.49
N GLN A 32 -16.70 -10.17 7.69
CA GLN A 32 -17.57 -9.57 6.67
C GLN A 32 -16.78 -8.96 5.50
N ASN A 33 -15.52 -8.62 5.72
CA ASN A 33 -14.69 -7.93 4.72
C ASN A 33 -13.87 -8.90 3.85
N VAL A 34 -13.80 -10.19 4.21
CA VAL A 34 -13.07 -11.21 3.43
C VAL A 34 -13.45 -11.26 1.94
N PRO A 35 -14.75 -11.27 1.54
CA PRO A 35 -15.10 -11.28 0.11
C PRO A 35 -14.68 -9.99 -0.61
N GLU A 36 -14.70 -8.85 0.06
CA GLU A 36 -14.25 -7.58 -0.51
C GLU A 36 -12.72 -7.59 -0.71
N ILE A 37 -11.97 -8.04 0.30
CA ILE A 37 -10.51 -8.20 0.22
C ILE A 37 -10.13 -9.21 -0.87
N GLN A 38 -10.91 -10.30 -1.02
CA GLN A 38 -10.75 -11.25 -2.11
C GLN A 38 -10.93 -10.59 -3.48
N GLY A 39 -11.98 -9.77 -3.66
CA GLY A 39 -12.20 -9.02 -4.89
C GLY A 39 -11.04 -8.06 -5.20
N ILE A 40 -10.50 -7.37 -4.19
CA ILE A 40 -9.32 -6.51 -4.34
C ILE A 40 -8.09 -7.33 -4.77
N LEU A 41 -7.87 -8.51 -4.19
CA LEU A 41 -6.79 -9.42 -4.59
C LEU A 41 -6.93 -9.84 -6.06
N GLU A 42 -8.12 -10.27 -6.47
CA GLU A 42 -8.40 -10.72 -7.84
C GLU A 42 -8.15 -9.60 -8.87
N LEU A 43 -8.64 -8.39 -8.59
CA LEU A 43 -8.40 -7.21 -9.43
C LEU A 43 -6.92 -6.86 -9.51
N SER A 44 -6.20 -6.94 -8.39
CA SER A 44 -4.77 -6.66 -8.32
C SER A 44 -3.96 -7.66 -9.14
N LEU A 45 -4.30 -8.95 -9.04
CA LEU A 45 -3.70 -10.01 -9.85
C LEU A 45 -3.99 -9.78 -11.34
N GLN A 46 -5.24 -9.47 -11.69
CA GLN A 46 -5.66 -9.25 -13.08
C GLN A 46 -4.93 -8.07 -13.74
N ARG A 47 -4.68 -6.99 -12.99
CA ARG A 47 -4.01 -5.76 -13.48
C ARG A 47 -2.49 -5.84 -13.47
N SER A 48 -1.92 -6.86 -12.85
CA SER A 48 -0.47 -7.08 -12.75
C SER A 48 0.07 -7.97 -13.86
N SER A 49 1.39 -8.19 -13.86
CA SER A 49 2.07 -9.23 -14.64
C SER A 49 1.51 -10.64 -14.41
N CYS A 50 0.85 -10.90 -13.28
CA CYS A 50 0.20 -12.16 -12.98
C CYS A 50 -1.14 -12.37 -13.70
N GLY A 51 -1.69 -11.37 -14.39
CA GLY A 51 -3.04 -11.44 -14.95
C GLY A 51 -3.25 -12.54 -15.99
N ARG A 52 -2.17 -13.00 -16.65
CA ARG A 52 -2.18 -14.08 -17.63
C ARG A 52 -1.86 -15.46 -17.03
N ASP A 53 -1.56 -15.54 -15.74
CA ASP A 53 -1.21 -16.81 -15.09
C ASP A 53 -2.49 -17.62 -14.81
N PRO A 54 -2.63 -18.84 -15.37
CA PRO A 54 -3.82 -19.67 -15.14
C PRO A 54 -3.98 -20.11 -13.69
N ASN A 55 -2.94 -20.00 -12.86
CA ASN A 55 -3.00 -20.37 -11.45
C ASN A 55 -3.47 -19.25 -10.52
N LYS A 56 -3.72 -18.03 -11.04
CA LYS A 56 -4.11 -16.89 -10.21
C LYS A 56 -5.43 -17.13 -9.47
N ASP A 57 -6.37 -17.84 -10.10
CA ASP A 57 -7.71 -18.11 -9.55
C ASP A 57 -7.70 -19.17 -8.43
N ARG A 58 -6.54 -19.78 -8.17
CA ARG A 58 -6.35 -20.72 -7.06
C ARG A 58 -6.01 -20.00 -5.76
N LEU A 59 -5.66 -18.72 -5.82
CA LEU A 59 -5.35 -17.91 -4.65
C LEU A 59 -6.64 -17.49 -3.95
N PHE A 60 -6.61 -17.50 -2.63
CA PHE A 60 -7.70 -16.99 -1.83
C PHE A 60 -7.17 -16.34 -0.56
N VAL A 61 -7.89 -15.34 -0.04
CA VAL A 61 -7.61 -14.77 1.27
C VAL A 61 -8.38 -15.48 2.38
N TYR A 62 -7.81 -15.50 3.58
CA TYR A 62 -8.47 -16.02 4.78
C TYR A 62 -8.05 -15.23 6.02
N THR A 63 -8.86 -15.28 7.07
CA THR A 63 -8.57 -14.64 8.36
C THR A 63 -7.80 -15.58 9.28
N LYS A 64 -6.71 -15.08 9.88
CA LYS A 64 -5.85 -15.82 10.82
C LYS A 64 -6.40 -15.69 12.24
N GLY A 65 -7.55 -16.31 12.50
CA GLY A 65 -8.18 -16.32 13.82
C GLY A 65 -8.76 -14.97 14.25
N SER A 66 -9.42 -14.98 15.42
CA SER A 66 -10.14 -13.83 16.01
C SER A 66 -9.19 -12.72 16.45
N GLY A 67 -8.68 -11.94 15.48
CA GLY A 67 -8.04 -10.67 15.72
C GLY A 67 -8.99 -9.56 15.33
N LEU A 68 -9.45 -8.77 16.30
CA LEU A 68 -10.21 -7.55 16.03
C LEU A 68 -9.39 -6.66 15.08
N MET A 69 -9.89 -6.40 13.85
CA MET A 69 -9.29 -5.48 12.86
C MET A 69 -8.79 -4.17 13.50
N ILE A 70 -9.50 -3.74 14.56
CA ILE A 70 -9.30 -2.51 15.32
C ILE A 70 -7.88 -2.42 15.94
N SER A 71 -7.24 -3.54 16.33
CA SER A 71 -5.88 -3.49 16.86
C SER A 71 -4.80 -3.34 15.78
N SER A 72 -5.14 -3.62 14.52
CA SER A 72 -4.21 -3.59 13.38
C SER A 72 -4.30 -2.31 12.55
N ALA A 73 -5.31 -1.46 12.80
CA ALA A 73 -5.70 -0.32 11.96
C ALA A 73 -4.63 0.77 11.73
N VAL A 74 -3.42 0.62 12.29
CA VAL A 74 -2.33 1.58 12.10
C VAL A 74 -1.00 0.85 11.86
N GLY A 75 -0.42 1.10 10.68
CA GLY A 75 0.96 0.76 10.37
C GLY A 75 1.20 -0.66 9.85
N VAL A 76 2.39 -1.19 10.14
CA VAL A 76 2.94 -2.41 9.52
C VAL A 76 2.12 -3.68 9.81
N ASN A 77 1.33 -3.66 10.89
CA ASN A 77 0.52 -4.79 11.33
C ASN A 77 -0.88 -4.82 10.72
N ALA A 78 -1.23 -3.85 9.86
CA ALA A 78 -2.56 -3.68 9.28
C ALA A 78 -3.08 -4.88 8.48
N LEU A 79 -2.23 -5.84 8.11
CA LEU A 79 -2.65 -7.06 7.42
C LEU A 79 -2.27 -8.34 8.18
N ASP A 80 -1.99 -8.24 9.48
CA ASP A 80 -1.61 -9.40 10.31
C ASP A 80 -2.72 -10.42 10.44
N PHE A 81 -3.97 -9.95 10.41
CA PHE A 81 -5.16 -10.79 10.41
C PHE A 81 -5.32 -11.54 9.09
N LEU A 82 -4.63 -11.14 8.01
CA LEU A 82 -4.82 -11.69 6.67
C LEU A 82 -3.80 -12.78 6.34
N GLY A 83 -4.28 -13.86 5.74
CA GLY A 83 -3.48 -14.93 5.14
C GLY A 83 -3.79 -15.12 3.66
N LEU A 84 -2.80 -15.62 2.93
CA LEU A 84 -2.94 -16.04 1.54
C LEU A 84 -2.91 -17.56 1.47
N GLY A 85 -3.97 -18.14 0.92
CA GLY A 85 -4.12 -19.56 0.65
C GLY A 85 -3.97 -19.87 -0.83
N TYR A 86 -3.79 -21.16 -1.13
CA TYR A 86 -3.70 -21.66 -2.49
C TYR A 86 -4.41 -23.01 -2.62
N ARG A 87 -5.42 -23.09 -3.48
CA ARG A 87 -6.22 -24.30 -3.72
C ARG A 87 -5.40 -25.30 -4.52
N VAL A 88 -5.14 -26.48 -3.97
CA VAL A 88 -4.39 -27.55 -4.63
C VAL A 88 -5.30 -28.74 -4.86
N GLU A 89 -5.41 -29.15 -6.12
CA GLU A 89 -6.14 -30.35 -6.52
C GLU A 89 -5.25 -31.59 -6.39
N TRP A 90 -5.88 -32.75 -6.20
CA TRP A 90 -5.20 -34.02 -6.39
C TRP A 90 -4.72 -34.14 -7.86
N PRO A 91 -3.53 -34.70 -8.16
CA PRO A 91 -2.56 -35.34 -7.25
C PRO A 91 -1.50 -34.40 -6.68
N ILE A 92 -1.53 -33.12 -7.05
CA ILE A 92 -0.48 -32.15 -6.70
C ILE A 92 -0.40 -31.94 -5.17
N SER A 93 -1.50 -32.16 -4.45
CA SER A 93 -1.58 -32.09 -2.99
C SER A 93 -0.64 -33.07 -2.27
N ILE A 94 -0.18 -34.13 -2.93
CA ILE A 94 0.82 -35.07 -2.40
C ILE A 94 2.16 -34.37 -2.21
N ILE A 95 2.53 -33.48 -3.15
CA ILE A 95 3.79 -32.73 -3.11
C ILE A 95 3.59 -31.42 -2.34
N LEU A 96 2.52 -30.69 -2.64
CA LEU A 96 2.13 -29.46 -1.94
C LEU A 96 1.29 -29.80 -0.71
N THR A 97 1.95 -30.36 0.29
CA THR A 97 1.32 -30.72 1.55
C THR A 97 0.75 -29.49 2.28
N PRO A 98 -0.29 -29.65 3.12
CA PRO A 98 -0.83 -28.56 3.94
C PRO A 98 0.24 -27.89 4.81
N ARG A 99 1.23 -28.67 5.26
CA ARG A 99 2.37 -28.15 6.03
C ARG A 99 3.23 -27.20 5.22
N ALA A 100 3.54 -27.54 3.96
CA ALA A 100 4.28 -26.67 3.06
C ALA A 100 3.49 -25.38 2.76
N LEU A 101 2.18 -25.49 2.49
CA LEU A 101 1.30 -24.33 2.28
C LEU A 101 1.29 -23.38 3.48
N LYS A 102 1.27 -23.93 4.71
CA LYS A 102 1.38 -23.12 5.93
C LYS A 102 2.70 -22.35 6.00
N MET A 103 3.83 -22.96 5.63
CA MET A 103 5.12 -22.27 5.57
C MET A 103 5.13 -21.16 4.51
N TYR A 104 4.59 -21.43 3.32
CA TYR A 104 4.47 -20.41 2.27
C TYR A 104 3.61 -19.22 2.73
N ALA A 105 2.49 -19.46 3.40
CA ALA A 105 1.65 -18.39 3.96
C ALA A 105 2.39 -17.56 5.02
N GLN A 106 3.26 -18.17 5.83
CA GLN A 106 4.10 -17.44 6.79
C GLN A 106 5.13 -16.54 6.09
N ILE A 107 5.80 -17.05 5.05
CA ILE A 107 6.74 -16.27 4.22
C ILE A 107 6.02 -15.07 3.61
N PHE A 108 4.86 -15.30 2.98
CA PHE A 108 4.03 -14.25 2.40
C PHE A 108 3.73 -13.14 3.41
N SER A 109 3.28 -13.50 4.61
CA SER A 109 2.90 -12.48 5.61
C SER A 109 4.07 -11.70 6.14
N PHE A 110 5.24 -12.31 6.28
CA PHE A 110 6.46 -11.57 6.58
C PHE A 110 6.80 -10.57 5.47
N LEU A 111 6.78 -11.00 4.21
CA LEU A 111 7.07 -10.12 3.08
C LEU A 111 6.05 -8.98 2.94
N MET A 112 4.77 -9.25 3.20
CA MET A 112 3.73 -8.22 3.22
C MET A 112 4.02 -7.13 4.26
N LYS A 113 4.45 -7.50 5.47
CA LYS A 113 4.86 -6.54 6.50
C LYS A 113 5.99 -5.65 6.02
N VAL A 114 7.05 -6.25 5.49
CA VAL A 114 8.21 -5.50 4.97
C VAL A 114 7.75 -4.52 3.89
N LYS A 115 6.86 -4.96 3.01
CA LYS A 115 6.33 -4.14 1.92
C LYS A 115 5.49 -2.97 2.44
N LEU A 116 4.57 -3.23 3.37
CA LEU A 116 3.77 -2.19 4.04
C LEU A 116 4.67 -1.14 4.71
N ALA A 117 5.70 -1.57 5.44
CA ALA A 117 6.64 -0.66 6.08
C ALA A 117 7.38 0.23 5.06
N ALA A 118 7.86 -0.36 3.96
CA ALA A 118 8.52 0.38 2.89
C ALA A 118 7.57 1.37 2.20
N SER A 119 6.32 0.96 1.93
CA SER A 119 5.29 1.83 1.35
C SER A 119 4.93 2.98 2.29
N SER A 120 4.76 2.72 3.59
CA SER A 120 4.49 3.77 4.58
C SER A 120 5.63 4.79 4.66
N LEU A 121 6.88 4.33 4.69
CA LEU A 121 8.04 5.23 4.74
C LEU A 121 8.14 6.07 3.46
N THR A 122 7.89 5.46 2.31
CA THR A 122 7.85 6.16 1.02
C THR A 122 6.73 7.20 0.99
N GLY A 123 5.55 6.87 1.53
CA GLY A 123 4.43 7.80 1.66
C GLY A 123 4.81 9.03 2.49
N ILE A 124 5.38 8.82 3.69
CA ILE A 124 5.85 9.90 4.56
C ILE A 124 6.91 10.75 3.87
N TRP A 125 7.86 10.12 3.19
CA TRP A 125 8.90 10.81 2.44
C TRP A 125 8.34 11.69 1.31
N CYS A 126 7.35 11.19 0.56
CA CYS A 126 6.64 11.95 -0.46
C CYS A 126 5.91 13.16 0.14
N SER A 127 5.18 12.97 1.25
CA SER A 127 4.51 14.06 1.96
C SER A 127 5.51 15.12 2.44
N LEU A 128 6.65 14.69 3.00
CA LEU A 128 7.71 15.59 3.43
C LEU A 128 8.28 16.41 2.26
N LYS A 129 8.50 15.77 1.10
CA LYS A 129 8.95 16.48 -0.11
C LYS A 129 7.97 17.55 -0.56
N VAL A 130 6.66 17.26 -0.56
CA VAL A 130 5.62 18.23 -0.92
C VAL A 130 5.64 19.42 0.03
N VAL A 131 5.69 19.16 1.34
CA VAL A 131 5.78 20.23 2.35
C VAL A 131 7.03 21.08 2.16
N ASN A 132 8.18 20.46 1.90
CA ASN A 132 9.43 21.19 1.67
C ASN A 132 9.37 22.08 0.41
N GLN A 133 8.76 21.60 -0.67
CA GLN A 133 8.54 22.42 -1.88
C GLN A 133 7.58 23.60 -1.63
N LEU A 134 6.56 23.42 -0.79
CA LEU A 134 5.67 24.51 -0.40
C LEU A 134 6.41 25.56 0.45
N ILE A 135 7.25 25.11 1.40
CA ILE A 135 8.09 26.00 2.21
C ILE A 135 9.08 26.78 1.34
N SER A 136 9.75 26.12 0.39
CA SER A 136 10.70 26.79 -0.49
C SER A 136 10.03 27.84 -1.39
N LYS A 137 8.88 27.51 -2.00
CA LYS A 137 8.09 28.48 -2.78
C LYS A 137 7.66 29.68 -1.95
N ASN A 138 7.20 29.46 -0.71
CA ASN A 138 6.77 30.54 0.18
C ASN A 138 7.93 31.50 0.53
N ARG A 139 9.15 30.96 0.73
CA ARG A 139 10.36 31.78 0.94
C ARG A 139 10.69 32.65 -0.27
N HIS A 140 10.56 32.10 -1.48
CA HIS A 140 10.82 32.86 -2.70
C HIS A 140 9.75 33.92 -2.98
N SER A 141 8.46 33.65 -2.71
CA SER A 141 7.41 34.66 -2.84
C SER A 141 7.52 35.79 -1.81
N ALA A 142 7.93 35.47 -0.57
CA ALA A 142 8.14 36.48 0.47
C ALA A 142 9.27 37.45 0.09
N LEU A 143 10.39 36.94 -0.45
CA LEU A 143 11.47 37.77 -0.97
C LEU A 143 11.02 38.65 -2.14
N HIS A 144 10.28 38.08 -3.10
CA HIS A 144 9.80 38.83 -4.26
C HIS A 144 8.78 39.93 -3.89
N HIS A 145 7.94 39.70 -2.87
CA HIS A 145 7.01 40.71 -2.35
C HIS A 145 7.73 41.83 -1.59
N GLN A 146 8.80 41.51 -0.87
CA GLN A 146 9.64 42.50 -0.20
C GLN A 146 10.42 43.36 -1.21
N GLU A 147 10.96 42.77 -2.26
CA GLU A 147 11.64 43.49 -3.34
C GLU A 147 10.67 44.42 -4.10
N VAL A 148 9.47 43.96 -4.46
CA VAL A 148 8.46 44.80 -5.11
C VAL A 148 8.03 45.96 -4.20
N GLY A 149 7.89 45.72 -2.88
CA GLY A 149 7.61 46.78 -1.91
C GLY A 149 8.72 47.84 -1.84
N HIS A 150 9.99 47.41 -1.80
CA HIS A 150 11.14 48.31 -1.87
C HIS A 150 11.19 49.11 -3.18
N TRP A 151 10.94 48.46 -4.33
CA TRP A 151 10.87 49.14 -5.62
C TRP A 151 9.75 50.18 -5.66
N ASN A 152 8.54 49.84 -5.20
CA ASN A 152 7.42 50.77 -5.21
C ASN A 152 7.66 52.00 -4.30
N MET A 153 8.37 51.80 -3.18
CA MET A 153 8.78 52.88 -2.27
C MET A 153 9.83 53.80 -2.94
N LEU A 154 10.79 53.25 -3.68
CA LEU A 154 11.77 54.04 -4.43
C LEU A 154 11.14 54.82 -5.59
N ILE A 155 10.10 54.28 -6.22
CA ILE A 155 9.40 54.94 -7.34
C ILE A 155 8.52 56.08 -6.81
N THR A 156 7.80 55.87 -5.70
CA THR A 156 6.96 56.91 -5.08
C THR A 156 7.76 58.09 -4.53
N MET A 157 8.99 57.87 -4.06
CA MET A 157 9.88 58.98 -3.64
C MET A 157 10.37 59.85 -4.81
N ARG A 158 10.40 59.34 -6.05
CA ARG A 158 10.81 60.13 -7.22
C ARG A 158 9.69 60.96 -7.86
N TYR A 159 8.43 60.66 -7.54
CA TYR A 159 7.27 61.36 -8.11
C TYR A 159 6.72 62.49 -7.21
N ASN A 160 7.22 62.62 -5.98
CA ASN A 160 6.80 63.63 -5.01
C ASN A 160 7.80 64.79 -4.87
N GLN A 161 8.55 65.12 -5.93
CA GLN A 161 9.47 66.26 -5.97
C GLN A 161 9.12 67.21 -7.11
#